data_AF-A0A3M2GTK2-F1
#
_entry.id   AF-A0A3M2GTK2-F1
#
_cell.length_a   1.000
_cell.length_b   1.000
_cell.length_c   1.000
_cell.angle_alpha   90.00
_cell.angle_beta   90.00
_cell.angle_gamma   90.00
#
_symmetry.space_group_name_H-M   'P 1'
#
loop_
_entity.id
_entity.type
_entity.pdbx_description
1 polymer ?
#
loop_
_entity_poly.entity_id
_entity_poly.type
_entity_poly.pdbx_seq_one_letter_code
_entity_poly.pdbx_strand_id
1 'polypeptide(L)' 'MTQDRKKKLTGIIVGLIVLGSFLTGLLGMIYSEKNREHFINRIKNIKSVPFIRHEKDPTK' A
#
# COMPACT_ATOMS: atom_id res chain seq x y z
N MET A 1 18.85 -28.25 20.42
CA MET A 1 17.75 -27.35 19.97
C MET A 1 16.99 -28.08 18.86
N THR A 2 15.74 -28.50 19.10
CA THR A 2 14.94 -29.29 18.14
C THR A 2 14.72 -28.53 16.83
N GLN A 3 14.64 -29.26 15.71
CA GLN A 3 14.55 -28.71 14.36
C GLN A 3 13.35 -27.74 14.21
N ASP A 4 12.25 -28.00 14.92
CA ASP A 4 11.07 -27.14 14.95
C ASP A 4 11.32 -25.79 15.63
N ARG A 5 12.12 -25.78 16.71
CA ARG A 5 12.52 -24.53 17.39
C ARG A 5 13.34 -23.64 16.47
N LYS A 6 14.22 -24.23 15.65
CA LYS A 6 15.00 -23.49 14.64
C LYS A 6 14.10 -22.89 13.56
N LYS A 7 13.18 -23.68 12.99
CA LYS A 7 12.22 -23.21 11.98
C LYS A 7 11.34 -22.07 12.51
N LYS A 8 10.85 -22.17 13.74
CA LYS A 8 10.04 -21.13 14.38
C LYS A 8 10.81 -19.83 14.55
N LEU A 9 12.08 -19.91 14.97
CA LEU A 9 12.96 -18.76 15.13
C LEU A 9 13.27 -18.09 13.78
N THR A 10 13.59 -18.89 12.75
CA THR A 10 13.81 -18.39 11.39
C THR A 10 12.56 -17.70 10.85
N GLY A 11 11.37 -18.26 11.07
CA GLY A 11 10.10 -17.64 10.67
C GLY A 11 9.88 -16.27 11.33
N ILE A 12 10.20 -16.14 12.62
CA ILE A 12 10.11 -14.86 13.33
C ILE A 12 11.09 -13.84 12.75
N ILE A 13 12.34 -14.24 12.50
CA ILE A 13 13.37 -13.35 11.94
C ILE A 13 12.95 -12.86 10.54
N VAL A 14 12.50 -13.77 9.67
CA VAL A 14 12.01 -13.40 8.33
C VAL A 14 10.80 -12.47 8.43
N GLY A 15 9.86 -12.77 9.33
CA GLY A 15 8.70 -11.92 9.57
C GLY A 15 9.10 -10.50 10.00
N LEU A 16 10.07 -10.36 10.90
CA LEU A 16 10.59 -9.07 11.35
C LEU A 16 11.28 -8.29 10.24
N ILE A 17 12.06 -8.96 9.38
CA ILE A 17 12.69 -8.31 8.21
C ILE A 17 11.63 -7.78 7.26
N VAL A 18 10.63 -8.59 6.91
CA VAL A 18 9.53 -8.17 6.02
C VAL A 18 8.76 -6.99 6.61
N LEU A 19 8.45 -7.04 7.92
CA LEU A 19 7.75 -5.94 8.60
C LEU A 19 8.58 -4.65 8.59
N GLY A 20 9.88 -4.76 8.86
CA GLY A 20 10.81 -3.63 8.83
C GLY A 20 10.92 -3.00 7.44
N SER A 21 11.07 -3.83 6.39
CA SER A 21 11.11 -3.34 5.00
C SER A 21 9.80 -2.64 4.60
N PHE A 22 8.65 -3.18 5.02
CA PHE A 22 7.35 -2.57 4.76
C PHE A 22 7.20 -1.20 5.44
N LEU A 23 7.55 -1.09 6.72
CA LEU A 23 7.50 0.16 7.47
C LEU A 23 8.45 1.22 6.90
N THR A 24 9.67 0.82 6.51
CA THR A 24 10.62 1.72 5.84
C THR A 24 10.08 2.23 4.51
N GLY A 25 9.40 1.38 3.73
CA GLY A 25 8.72 1.79 2.50
C GLY A 25 7.60 2.80 2.76
N LEU A 26 6.77 2.57 3.79
CA LEU A 26 5.74 3.52 4.21
C LEU A 26 6.32 4.86 4.66
N LEU A 27 7.39 4.84 5.45
CA LEU A 27 8.09 6.06 5.87
C LEU A 27 8.65 6.81 4.65
N GLY A 28 9.24 6.11 3.68
CA GLY A 28 9.70 6.72 2.43
C GLY A 28 8.58 7.39 1.63
N MET A 29 7.37 6.81 1.64
CA MET A 29 6.19 7.44 1.03
C MET A 29 5.71 8.67 1.80
N ILE A 30 5.76 8.65 3.14
CA ILE A 30 5.33 9.77 3.99
C ILE A 30 6.30 10.95 3.91
N TYR A 31 7.60 10.69 3.97
CA TYR A 31 8.64 11.74 4.03
C TYR A 31 9.03 12.32 2.67
N SER A 32 8.70 11.65 1.57
CA SER A 32 8.95 12.22 0.24
C SER A 32 7.88 13.27 -0.07
N GLU A 33 8.20 14.56 0.15
CA GLU A 33 7.34 15.69 -0.22
C GLU A 33 6.91 15.63 -1.69
N LYS A 34 7.81 15.20 -2.58
CA LYS A 34 7.51 14.94 -4.00
C LYS A 34 6.47 13.84 -4.20
N ASN A 35 6.51 12.76 -3.41
CA ASN A 35 5.48 11.72 -3.47
C ASN A 35 4.16 12.20 -2.88
N ARG A 36 4.19 13.03 -1.83
CA ARG A 36 2.99 13.58 -1.21
C ARG A 36 2.23 14.50 -2.18
N GLU A 37 2.92 15.37 -2.90
CA GLU A 37 2.30 16.19 -3.95
C GLU A 37 1.78 15.35 -5.12
N HIS A 38 2.57 14.36 -5.56
CA HIS A 38 2.14 13.42 -6.59
C HIS A 38 0.90 12.63 -6.17
N PHE A 39 0.86 12.16 -4.92
CA PHE A 39 -0.27 11.43 -4.33
C PHE A 39 -1.51 12.31 -4.18
N ILE A 40 -1.37 13.54 -3.67
CA ILE A 40 -2.47 14.51 -3.59
C ILE A 40 -2.99 14.85 -4.99
N ASN A 41 -2.12 15.05 -5.98
CA ASN A 41 -2.54 15.29 -7.36
C ASN A 41 -3.28 14.09 -7.95
N ARG A 42 -2.87 12.86 -7.66
CA ARG A 42 -3.61 11.66 -8.07
C ARG A 42 -4.97 11.55 -7.38
N ILE A 43 -5.07 11.84 -6.08
CA ILE A 43 -6.36 11.89 -5.36
C ILE A 43 -7.28 12.99 -5.92
N LYS A 44 -6.73 14.19 -6.17
CA LYS A 44 -7.49 15.27 -6.81
C LYS A 44 -7.99 14.84 -8.19
N ASN A 45 -7.16 14.13 -8.95
CA ASN A 45 -7.53 13.62 -10.27
C ASN A 45 -8.58 12.50 -10.17
N ILE A 46 -8.58 11.66 -9.12
CA ILE A 46 -9.64 10.67 -8.85
C ILE A 46 -10.98 11.33 -8.50
N LYS A 47 -10.98 12.54 -7.93
CA LYS A 47 -12.21 13.33 -7.76
C LYS A 47 -12.69 13.96 -9.08
N SER A 48 -11.78 14.21 -10.02
CA SER A 48 -12.10 14.86 -11.30
C SER A 48 -12.22 13.91 -12.48
N VAL A 49 -11.89 12.62 -12.35
CA VAL A 49 -12.39 11.64 -13.34
C VAL A 49 -13.91 11.75 -13.28
N PRO A 50 -14.58 11.95 -14.42
CA PRO A 50 -16.02 11.86 -14.44
C PRO A 50 -16.34 10.51 -13.81
N PHE A 51 -17.06 10.53 -12.68
CA PHE A 51 -17.74 9.33 -12.22
C PHE A 51 -18.36 8.74 -13.48
N ILE A 52 -18.02 7.50 -13.81
CA ILE A 52 -18.75 6.74 -14.81
C ILE A 52 -20.15 6.63 -14.21
N ARG A 53 -20.96 7.67 -14.38
CA ARG A 53 -22.40 7.58 -14.30
C ARG A 53 -22.68 6.50 -15.31
N HIS A 54 -23.05 5.33 -14.82
CA HIS A 54 -23.81 4.42 -15.63
C HIS A 54 -25.02 5.25 -16.03
N GLU A 55 -24.96 5.81 -17.23
CA GLU A 55 -26.09 6.43 -17.89
C GLU A 55 -27.20 5.40 -17.74
N LYS A 56 -28.24 5.75 -16.98
CA LYS A 56 -29.37 4.86 -16.79
C LYS A 56 -29.84 4.50 -18.19
N ASP A 57 -29.78 3.21 -18.46
CA ASP A 57 -30.30 2.53 -19.64
C ASP A 57 -31.46 3.33 -20.28
N PRO A 58 -31.35 3.77 -21.55
CA PRO A 58 -32.33 4.64 -22.19
C PRO A 58 -33.64 3.92 -22.58
N THR A 59 -33.95 2.78 -21.97
CA THR A 59 -35.06 1.90 -22.37
C THR A 59 -36.21 1.82 -21.35
N LYS A 60 -36.49 2.90 -20.61
CA LYS A 60 -37.73 3.04 -19.82
C LYS A 60 -38.44 4.35 -20.07
#